data_AF-A0A920GDJ9-F1
#
_entry.id   AF-A0A920GDJ9-F1
#
_cell.length_a   1.000
_cell.length_b   1.000
_cell.length_c   1.000
_cell.angle_alpha   90.00
_cell.angle_beta   90.00
_cell.angle_gamma   90.00
#
_symmetry.space_group_name_H-M   'P 1'
#
loop_
_entity.id
_entity.type
_entity.pdbx_description
1 polymer ?
#
loop_
_entity_poly.entity_id
_entity_poly.type
_entity_poly.pdbx_seq_one_letter_code
_entity_poly.pdbx_strand_id
1 'polypeptide(L)'
;MPVQIKAEALTATRFAPFGDVLDFAGKPDKIINQGMCGRFHDRAKVTHIDGQSGISLFDSVPRQLPYRLEMMERHPLGSQAFLPMTEAPFLVTVAEDQNGRPGHPIAFLTEPYMGVNYHANIWHGVLTPLSKPGRFSVIDRIGSGRILRNTGLRKPILSQISAQFITGISEFKEAFEFVSIHLHFIIFRRHSLNWVADAKNSAYSCYFNAVQLCFSICQYYSAVLTDAVNTGETL
;
A
#
# COMPACT_ATOMS: atom_id res chain seq x y z
N MET A 1 17.70 16.97 17.61
CA MET A 1 16.45 16.93 16.82
C MET A 1 16.38 15.59 16.10
N PRO A 2 15.20 14.97 15.95
CA PRO A 2 15.08 13.71 15.21
C PRO A 2 15.47 13.92 13.75
N VAL A 3 16.10 12.93 13.14
CA VAL A 3 16.40 12.94 11.69
C VAL A 3 15.07 12.83 10.94
N GLN A 4 14.83 13.74 10.00
CA GLN A 4 13.62 13.67 9.17
C GLN A 4 13.85 12.70 8.03
N ILE A 5 12.95 11.74 7.87
CA ILE A 5 12.95 10.80 6.76
C ILE A 5 11.67 11.02 5.97
N LYS A 6 11.81 11.30 4.67
CA LYS A 6 10.68 11.31 3.76
C LYS A 6 10.46 9.90 3.23
N ALA A 7 9.26 9.37 3.42
CA ALA A 7 8.86 8.12 2.80
C ALA A 7 8.74 8.30 1.29
N GLU A 8 9.24 7.32 0.56
CA GLU A 8 9.26 7.31 -0.90
C GLU A 8 8.36 6.21 -1.45
N ALA A 9 7.98 6.26 -2.73
CA ALA A 9 7.22 5.17 -3.31
C ALA A 9 8.02 3.84 -3.28
N LEU A 10 7.39 2.76 -2.83
CA LEU A 10 7.97 1.43 -2.89
C LEU A 10 8.06 0.96 -4.34
N THR A 11 9.24 0.51 -4.76
CA THR A 11 9.41 -0.20 -6.03
C THR A 11 10.31 -1.40 -5.85
N ALA A 12 10.13 -2.44 -6.69
CA ALA A 12 10.97 -3.64 -6.66
C ALA A 12 12.46 -3.30 -6.77
N THR A 13 12.84 -2.36 -7.66
CA THR A 13 14.25 -1.96 -7.84
C THR A 13 14.85 -1.33 -6.58
N ARG A 14 14.11 -0.47 -5.88
CA ARG A 14 14.62 0.20 -4.67
C ARG A 14 14.62 -0.73 -3.45
N PHE A 15 13.73 -1.71 -3.44
CA PHE A 15 13.58 -2.66 -2.35
C PHE A 15 14.46 -3.91 -2.50
N ALA A 16 14.98 -4.19 -3.70
CA ALA A 16 15.79 -5.38 -4.01
C ALA A 16 16.94 -5.70 -3.03
N PRO A 17 17.65 -4.73 -2.43
CA PRO A 17 18.69 -5.04 -1.42
C PRO A 17 18.14 -5.63 -0.12
N PHE A 18 16.85 -5.44 0.16
CA PHE A 18 16.20 -5.75 1.43
C PHE A 18 15.20 -6.90 1.32
N GLY A 19 14.72 -7.19 0.12
CA GLY A 19 13.61 -8.10 -0.04
C GLY A 19 12.98 -8.11 -1.41
N ASP A 20 11.79 -8.72 -1.44
CA ASP A 20 10.94 -8.81 -2.61
C ASP A 20 9.69 -7.95 -2.42
N VAL A 21 9.20 -7.35 -3.52
CA VAL A 21 7.89 -6.68 -3.57
C VAL A 21 6.89 -7.65 -4.18
N LEU A 22 5.79 -7.90 -3.48
CA LEU A 22 4.69 -8.73 -3.95
C LEU A 22 3.61 -7.82 -4.51
N ASP A 23 3.48 -7.75 -5.83
CA ASP A 23 2.47 -6.95 -6.50
C ASP A 23 1.94 -7.65 -7.77
N PHE A 24 1.05 -6.96 -8.48
CA PHE A 24 0.52 -7.38 -9.77
C PHE A 24 1.15 -6.59 -10.94
N ALA A 25 2.36 -6.03 -10.76
CA ALA A 25 3.00 -5.25 -11.81
C ALA A 25 3.46 -6.14 -12.97
N GLY A 26 3.28 -5.63 -14.18
CA GLY A 26 3.59 -6.33 -15.42
C GLY A 26 2.50 -7.30 -15.87
N LYS A 27 2.85 -8.16 -16.85
CA LYS A 27 1.95 -9.23 -17.30
C LYS A 27 2.06 -10.43 -16.34
N PRO A 28 0.98 -11.21 -16.16
CA PRO A 28 1.08 -12.48 -15.44
C PRO A 28 2.11 -13.40 -16.08
N ASP A 29 2.86 -14.13 -15.26
CA ASP A 29 3.88 -15.08 -15.73
C ASP A 29 3.26 -16.29 -16.42
N LYS A 30 2.06 -16.69 -15.97
CA LYS A 30 1.30 -17.80 -16.54
C LYS A 30 -0.18 -17.44 -16.60
N ILE A 31 -0.87 -17.88 -17.64
CA ILE A 31 -2.34 -17.90 -17.68
C ILE A 31 -2.78 -19.33 -17.37
N ILE A 32 -3.60 -19.51 -16.33
CA ILE A 32 -4.07 -20.81 -15.84
C ILE A 32 -5.61 -20.83 -15.78
N ASN A 33 -6.18 -21.97 -15.37
CA ASN A 33 -7.64 -22.17 -15.23
C ASN A 33 -8.41 -21.81 -16.52
N GLN A 34 -8.00 -22.39 -17.65
CA GLN A 34 -8.63 -22.19 -18.96
C GLN A 34 -8.69 -20.72 -19.41
N GLY A 35 -7.68 -19.92 -19.10
CA GLY A 35 -7.65 -18.51 -19.49
C GLY A 35 -8.14 -17.54 -18.43
N MET A 36 -8.71 -18.03 -17.32
CA MET A 36 -9.46 -17.22 -16.36
C MET A 36 -8.63 -16.71 -15.18
N CYS A 37 -7.34 -17.06 -15.08
CA CYS A 37 -6.50 -16.61 -13.97
C CYS A 37 -5.08 -16.28 -14.46
N GLY A 38 -4.68 -15.02 -14.26
CA GLY A 38 -3.29 -14.59 -14.38
C GLY A 38 -2.53 -14.95 -13.10
N ARG A 39 -1.55 -15.86 -13.22
CA ARG A 39 -0.66 -16.22 -12.12
C ARG A 39 0.62 -15.39 -12.18
N PHE A 40 0.79 -14.54 -11.18
CA PHE A 40 2.04 -13.84 -10.88
C PHE A 40 2.90 -14.77 -10.02
N HIS A 41 3.81 -15.47 -10.67
CA HIS A 41 4.48 -16.65 -10.14
C HIS A 41 5.67 -16.25 -9.26
N ASP A 42 5.79 -16.91 -8.10
CA ASP A 42 7.00 -16.91 -7.26
C ASP A 42 7.54 -15.51 -6.93
N ARG A 43 6.65 -14.58 -6.56
CA ARG A 43 6.97 -13.17 -6.32
C ARG A 43 7.81 -12.91 -5.06
N ALA A 44 8.00 -13.91 -4.22
CA ALA A 44 8.80 -13.80 -3.01
C ALA A 44 9.49 -15.12 -2.67
N LYS A 45 10.75 -15.02 -2.23
CA LYS A 45 11.50 -16.19 -1.76
C LYS A 45 11.33 -16.35 -0.25
N VAL A 46 10.55 -17.37 0.14
CA VAL A 46 10.40 -17.74 1.56
C VAL A 46 11.59 -18.58 2.01
N THR A 47 12.28 -18.16 3.06
CA THR A 47 13.46 -18.83 3.62
C THR A 47 13.27 -19.12 5.10
N HIS A 48 13.76 -20.28 5.54
CA HIS A 48 13.82 -20.65 6.95
C HIS A 48 14.99 -21.61 7.21
N ILE A 49 15.57 -21.54 8.41
CA ILE A 49 16.59 -22.45 8.93
C ILE A 49 16.00 -23.15 10.16
N ASP A 50 16.09 -24.47 10.24
CA ASP A 50 15.65 -25.28 11.39
C ASP A 50 14.23 -24.94 11.87
N GLY A 51 13.28 -24.86 10.95
CA GLY A 51 11.88 -24.53 11.20
C GLY A 51 11.05 -24.83 9.97
N GLN A 52 9.86 -24.25 9.90
CA GLN A 52 8.97 -24.35 8.76
C GLN A 52 8.36 -22.99 8.43
N SER A 53 7.89 -22.80 7.20
CA SER A 53 7.09 -21.64 6.86
C SER A 53 5.72 -21.74 7.54
N GLY A 54 5.34 -20.71 8.29
CA GLY A 54 4.00 -20.53 8.83
C GLY A 54 3.22 -19.50 8.04
N ILE A 55 1.90 -19.55 8.20
CA ILE A 55 1.00 -18.48 7.76
C ILE A 55 0.23 -18.04 9.00
N SER A 56 0.41 -16.80 9.39
CA SER A 56 -0.18 -16.19 10.58
C SER A 56 -1.04 -15.00 10.19
N LEU A 57 -1.94 -14.59 11.08
CA LEU A 57 -2.76 -13.39 10.91
C LEU A 57 -2.39 -12.37 11.98
N PHE A 58 -2.07 -11.15 11.56
CA PHE A 58 -1.80 -10.05 12.47
C PHE A 58 -2.95 -9.05 12.43
N ASP A 59 -3.33 -8.53 13.60
CA ASP A 59 -4.27 -7.41 13.75
C ASP A 59 -3.56 -6.29 14.51
N SER A 60 -3.04 -5.32 13.78
CA SER A 60 -2.18 -4.26 14.30
C SER A 60 -2.92 -2.93 14.39
N VAL A 61 -2.58 -2.15 15.42
CA VAL A 61 -3.08 -0.78 15.57
C VAL A 61 -2.36 0.12 14.55
N PRO A 62 -3.09 0.86 13.70
CA PRO A 62 -2.48 1.78 12.74
C PRO A 62 -1.66 2.89 13.42
N ARG A 63 -0.62 3.35 12.72
CA ARG A 63 0.18 4.51 13.11
C ARG A 63 -0.28 5.74 12.36
N GLN A 64 -0.01 6.90 12.94
CA GLN A 64 -0.26 8.21 12.31
C GLN A 64 1.06 8.81 11.85
N LEU A 65 1.01 9.54 10.74
CA LEU A 65 2.10 10.38 10.29
C LEU A 65 1.96 11.78 10.89
N PRO A 66 3.07 12.45 11.27
CA PRO A 66 4.44 11.95 11.19
C PRO A 66 4.74 10.85 12.22
N TYR A 67 5.29 9.74 11.75
CA TYR A 67 5.54 8.56 12.58
C TYR A 67 6.95 8.61 13.17
N ARG A 68 7.05 8.46 14.49
CA ARG A 68 8.34 8.32 15.17
C ARG A 68 8.77 6.86 15.12
N LEU A 69 9.77 6.54 14.29
CA LEU A 69 10.40 5.22 14.31
C LEU A 69 11.17 5.09 15.62
N GLU A 70 10.90 4.05 16.41
CA GLU A 70 11.61 3.85 17.69
C GLU A 70 12.35 2.53 17.77
N MET A 71 12.03 1.60 16.86
CA MET A 71 12.54 0.25 16.89
C MET A 71 12.70 -0.32 15.47
N MET A 72 13.80 -1.04 15.28
CA MET A 72 14.01 -1.92 14.14
C MET A 72 14.41 -3.29 14.65
N GLU A 73 14.00 -4.32 13.93
CA GLU A 73 14.25 -5.72 14.21
C GLU A 73 14.79 -6.43 12.97
N ARG A 74 15.23 -7.67 13.13
CA ARG A 74 15.63 -8.55 12.03
C ARG A 74 15.44 -10.00 12.44
N HIS A 75 15.30 -10.88 11.44
CA HIS A 75 15.07 -12.32 11.63
C HIS A 75 16.20 -13.12 10.97
N PRO A 76 17.27 -13.50 11.69
CA PRO A 76 18.44 -14.14 11.06
C PRO A 76 18.17 -15.52 10.47
N LEU A 77 17.13 -16.22 10.96
CA LEU A 77 16.84 -17.61 10.58
C LEU A 77 15.70 -17.75 9.56
N GLY A 78 15.12 -16.66 9.07
CA GLY A 78 14.07 -16.75 8.07
C GLY A 78 13.65 -15.40 7.53
N SER A 79 13.06 -15.42 6.34
CA SER A 79 12.39 -14.26 5.78
C SER A 79 11.06 -14.00 6.49
N GLN A 80 10.51 -12.80 6.30
CA GLN A 80 9.20 -12.44 6.81
C GLN A 80 8.45 -11.62 5.76
N ALA A 81 7.29 -12.12 5.35
CA ALA A 81 6.42 -11.45 4.41
C ALA A 81 5.19 -10.87 5.11
N PHE A 82 4.84 -9.64 4.71
CA PHE A 82 3.61 -8.97 5.11
C PHE A 82 2.75 -8.72 3.87
N LEU A 83 1.57 -9.32 3.82
CA LEU A 83 0.58 -9.10 2.78
C LEU A 83 -0.64 -8.43 3.40
N PRO A 84 -1.00 -7.20 2.98
CA PRO A 84 -2.19 -6.55 3.50
C PRO A 84 -3.42 -7.36 3.09
N MET A 85 -4.36 -7.54 4.02
CA MET A 85 -5.66 -8.16 3.74
C MET A 85 -6.71 -7.12 3.31
N THR A 86 -6.26 -5.90 3.01
CA THR A 86 -7.04 -4.77 2.53
C THR A 86 -6.26 -4.06 1.43
N GLU A 87 -6.87 -3.08 0.77
CA GLU A 87 -6.19 -2.22 -0.20
C GLU A 87 -5.39 -1.08 0.43
N ALA A 88 -5.39 -0.96 1.77
CA ALA A 88 -4.77 0.16 2.44
C ALA A 88 -3.23 0.14 2.31
N PRO A 89 -2.62 1.25 1.89
CA PRO A 89 -1.17 1.44 1.99
C PRO A 89 -0.65 1.28 3.42
N PHE A 90 0.59 0.84 3.53
CA PHE A 90 1.31 0.79 4.81
C PHE A 90 2.74 1.28 4.65
N LEU A 91 3.35 1.62 5.79
CA LEU A 91 4.72 2.11 5.82
C LEU A 91 5.67 0.92 5.98
N VAL A 92 6.66 0.86 5.09
CA VAL A 92 7.75 -0.13 5.10
C VAL A 92 9.04 0.61 5.46
N THR A 93 9.72 0.21 6.51
CA THR A 93 11.02 0.79 6.87
C THR A 93 12.09 -0.28 6.92
N VAL A 94 13.26 0.01 6.34
CA VAL A 94 14.41 -0.90 6.25
C VAL A 94 15.71 -0.17 6.53
N ALA A 95 16.77 -0.89 6.84
CA ALA A 95 18.12 -0.34 6.96
C ALA A 95 19.16 -1.39 6.56
N GLU A 96 20.31 -0.92 6.08
CA GLU A 96 21.49 -1.77 5.93
C GLU A 96 22.03 -2.19 7.30
N ASP A 97 22.76 -3.30 7.36
CA ASP A 97 23.49 -3.69 8.55
C ASP A 97 24.81 -2.91 8.66
N GLN A 98 25.01 -2.26 9.80
CA GLN A 98 26.24 -1.59 10.20
C GLN A 98 26.82 -2.30 11.42
N ASN A 99 27.58 -3.38 11.18
CA ASN A 99 28.25 -4.17 12.21
C ASN A 99 27.28 -4.71 13.29
N GLY A 100 26.18 -5.31 12.85
CA GLY A 100 25.16 -5.86 13.72
C GLY A 100 24.20 -4.82 14.32
N ARG A 101 24.13 -3.63 13.72
CA ARG A 101 23.19 -2.55 14.08
C ARG A 101 22.47 -2.06 12.81
N PRO A 102 21.23 -1.55 12.91
CA PRO A 102 20.63 -0.85 11.78
C PRO A 102 21.42 0.41 11.44
N GLY A 103 21.69 0.63 10.15
CA GLY A 103 22.22 1.87 9.60
C GLY A 103 21.17 2.98 9.51
N HIS A 104 21.32 3.89 8.55
CA HIS A 104 20.34 4.94 8.31
C HIS A 104 19.03 4.33 7.77
N PRO A 105 17.87 4.54 8.42
CA PRO A 105 16.63 3.97 7.92
C PRO A 105 16.21 4.59 6.59
N ILE A 106 15.57 3.78 5.76
CA ILE A 106 14.89 4.16 4.54
C ILE A 106 13.42 3.82 4.75
N ALA A 107 12.53 4.72 4.33
CA ALA A 107 11.10 4.53 4.45
C ALA A 107 10.44 4.50 3.07
N PHE A 108 9.58 3.51 2.86
CA PHE A 108 8.78 3.36 1.66
C PHE A 108 7.29 3.37 2.03
N LEU A 109 6.47 3.97 1.17
CA LEU A 109 5.03 3.85 1.17
C LEU A 109 4.63 2.85 0.08
N THR A 110 3.83 1.86 0.43
CA THR A 110 3.31 0.91 -0.54
C THR A 110 2.18 1.52 -1.37
N GLU A 111 1.98 1.04 -2.59
CA GLU A 111 0.70 1.22 -3.29
C GLU A 111 -0.35 0.23 -2.75
N PRO A 112 -1.64 0.42 -3.05
CA PRO A 112 -2.67 -0.56 -2.75
C PRO A 112 -2.32 -1.97 -3.22
N TYR A 113 -2.69 -2.96 -2.41
CA TYR A 113 -2.48 -4.40 -2.67
C TYR A 113 -1.02 -4.88 -2.76
N MET A 114 -0.03 -4.01 -2.55
CA MET A 114 1.37 -4.44 -2.48
C MET A 114 1.67 -5.10 -1.13
N GLY A 115 2.39 -6.22 -1.16
CA GLY A 115 3.05 -6.81 -0.01
C GLY A 115 4.57 -6.70 -0.11
N VAL A 116 5.26 -7.02 0.99
CA VAL A 116 6.73 -7.12 1.00
C VAL A 116 7.16 -8.44 1.63
N ASN A 117 8.30 -8.96 1.20
CA ASN A 117 9.02 -10.05 1.87
C ASN A 117 10.42 -9.56 2.21
N TYR A 118 10.71 -9.34 3.50
CA TYR A 118 12.07 -9.07 3.96
C TYR A 118 12.89 -10.35 3.85
N HIS A 119 14.05 -10.29 3.20
CA HIS A 119 14.98 -11.42 3.22
C HIS A 119 15.50 -11.67 4.65
N ALA A 120 15.98 -12.89 4.90
CA ALA A 120 16.52 -13.23 6.21
C ALA A 120 17.65 -12.27 6.62
N ASN A 121 17.68 -11.94 7.91
CA ASN A 121 18.70 -11.08 8.56
C ASN A 121 18.71 -9.59 8.14
N ILE A 122 17.69 -9.12 7.40
CA ILE A 122 17.53 -7.70 7.05
C ILE A 122 16.96 -6.90 8.23
N TRP A 123 17.48 -5.69 8.48
CA TRP A 123 16.88 -4.77 9.44
C TRP A 123 15.63 -4.13 8.86
N HIS A 124 14.52 -4.22 9.57
CA HIS A 124 13.26 -3.58 9.21
C HIS A 124 12.54 -3.04 10.44
N GLY A 125 11.59 -2.13 10.24
CA GLY A 125 10.69 -1.70 11.32
C GLY A 125 9.62 -2.75 11.59
N VAL A 126 8.90 -2.56 12.70
CA VAL A 126 7.69 -3.34 12.96
C VAL A 126 6.60 -3.06 11.92
N LEU A 127 5.66 -3.98 11.78
CA LEU A 127 4.48 -3.82 10.92
C LEU A 127 3.76 -2.49 11.23
N THR A 128 3.69 -1.60 10.23
CA THR A 128 3.23 -0.21 10.40
C THR A 128 2.08 0.11 9.43
N PRO A 129 0.84 -0.37 9.71
CA PRO A 129 -0.33 0.05 8.94
C PRO A 129 -0.62 1.54 9.17
N LEU A 130 -1.18 2.20 8.16
CA LEU A 130 -1.59 3.61 8.23
C LEU A 130 -3.10 3.79 8.28
N SER A 131 -3.87 2.72 8.15
CA SER A 131 -5.34 2.75 8.16
C SER A 131 -5.92 1.50 8.83
N LYS A 132 -7.17 1.60 9.32
CA LYS A 132 -7.92 0.45 9.82
C LYS A 132 -8.65 -0.25 8.67
N PRO A 133 -8.85 -1.59 8.75
CA PRO A 133 -8.25 -2.49 9.73
C PRO A 133 -6.77 -2.77 9.42
N GLY A 134 -5.92 -2.84 10.43
CA GLY A 134 -4.49 -3.15 10.28
C GLY A 134 -4.22 -4.65 10.16
N ARG A 135 -4.95 -5.34 9.27
CA ARG A 135 -4.93 -6.80 9.14
C ARG A 135 -4.00 -7.28 8.03
N PHE A 136 -3.12 -8.24 8.37
CA PHE A 136 -2.12 -8.78 7.47
C PHE A 136 -2.07 -10.30 7.55
N SER A 137 -1.89 -10.94 6.39
CA SER A 137 -1.36 -12.29 6.32
C SER A 137 0.16 -12.21 6.41
N VAL A 138 0.74 -12.99 7.31
CA VAL A 138 2.17 -12.99 7.60
C VAL A 138 2.74 -14.36 7.30
N ILE A 139 3.78 -14.41 6.46
CA ILE A 139 4.50 -15.66 6.16
C ILE A 139 5.92 -15.53 6.67
N ASP A 140 6.25 -16.31 7.70
CA ASP A 140 7.56 -16.32 8.32
C ASP A 140 7.91 -17.69 8.88
N ARG A 141 9.05 -17.78 9.59
CA ARG A 141 9.52 -19.03 10.18
C ARG A 141 8.80 -19.33 11.50
N ILE A 142 8.22 -20.53 11.60
CA ILE A 142 7.79 -21.17 12.85
C ILE A 142 8.82 -22.23 13.26
N GLY A 143 9.31 -22.19 14.50
CA GLY A 143 10.20 -23.22 15.02
C GLY A 143 10.87 -22.84 16.33
N SER A 144 11.36 -23.84 17.07
CA SER A 144 12.12 -23.65 18.31
C SER A 144 13.46 -22.96 18.06
N GLY A 145 13.95 -22.20 19.03
CA GLY A 145 15.16 -21.38 18.91
C GLY A 145 14.85 -19.89 19.12
N ARG A 146 15.60 -19.24 20.01
CA ARG A 146 15.36 -17.84 20.39
C ARG A 146 15.85 -16.93 19.26
N ILE A 147 14.95 -16.54 18.36
CA ILE A 147 15.25 -15.72 17.15
C ILE A 147 15.28 -14.22 17.43
N LEU A 148 14.64 -13.77 18.50
CA LEU A 148 14.86 -12.43 18.99
C LEU A 148 16.22 -12.43 19.69
N ARG A 149 17.30 -12.13 18.94
CA ARG A 149 18.35 -11.29 19.53
C ARG A 149 17.65 -9.98 19.89
N ASN A 150 17.02 -9.97 21.06
CA ASN A 150 16.94 -8.81 21.94
C ASN A 150 18.38 -8.44 22.37
N THR A 151 19.35 -8.40 21.47
CA THR A 151 20.46 -7.47 21.62
C THR A 151 19.76 -6.13 21.52
N GLY A 152 19.38 -5.61 22.68
CA GLY A 152 18.81 -4.30 22.84
C GLY A 152 19.76 -3.30 22.22
N LEU A 153 19.56 -3.03 20.94
CA LEU A 153 19.52 -1.67 20.47
C LEU A 153 18.05 -1.30 20.44
N ARG A 154 17.42 -1.36 21.63
CA ARG A 154 16.46 -0.35 22.08
C ARG A 154 17.20 1.01 22.16
N LYS A 155 17.85 1.42 21.08
CA LYS A 155 18.28 2.79 20.90
C LYS A 155 17.27 3.34 19.93
N PRO A 156 16.38 4.24 20.39
CA PRO A 156 15.45 4.87 19.49
C PRO A 156 16.27 5.54 18.40
N ILE A 157 16.17 5.05 17.17
CA ILE A 157 16.58 5.85 16.03
C ILE A 157 15.52 6.92 15.97
N LEU A 158 15.77 8.07 16.61
CA LEU A 158 14.81 9.17 16.62
C LEU A 158 14.71 9.71 15.21
N SER A 159 13.86 9.07 14.42
CA SER A 159 13.52 9.48 13.07
C SER A 159 12.04 9.79 13.02
N GLN A 160 11.73 10.93 12.44
CA GLN A 160 10.37 11.32 12.15
C GLN A 160 10.14 11.05 10.68
N ILE A 161 9.21 10.12 10.40
CA ILE A 161 8.86 9.73 9.05
C ILE A 161 7.64 10.51 8.63
N SER A 162 7.75 11.19 7.51
CA SER A 162 6.63 11.84 6.83
C SER A 162 6.40 11.16 5.49
N ALA A 163 5.15 11.07 5.06
CA ALA A 163 4.83 10.71 3.68
C ALA A 163 4.05 11.88 3.08
N GLN A 164 4.34 12.20 1.82
CA GLN A 164 3.40 12.97 1.02
C GLN A 164 2.52 11.95 0.33
N PHE A 165 1.28 11.81 0.79
CA PHE A 165 0.26 11.23 -0.08
C PHE A 165 0.21 12.15 -1.30
N ILE A 166 0.43 11.60 -2.50
CA ILE A 166 0.01 12.31 -3.71
C ILE A 166 -1.52 12.23 -3.68
N THR A 167 -2.15 13.07 -2.87
CA THR A 167 -3.55 13.40 -3.06
C THR A 167 -3.55 14.23 -4.34
N GLY A 168 -3.74 13.58 -5.48
CA GLY A 168 -3.91 14.22 -6.78
C GLY A 168 -5.16 15.12 -6.86
N ILE A 169 -5.62 15.67 -5.74
CA ILE A 169 -6.81 16.52 -5.63
C ILE A 169 -6.60 17.83 -6.39
N SER A 170 -5.37 18.36 -6.49
CA SER A 170 -5.10 19.57 -7.28
C SER A 170 -5.29 19.35 -8.78
N GLU A 171 -4.84 18.22 -9.32
CA GLU A 171 -5.01 17.85 -10.74
C GLU A 171 -6.43 17.35 -11.03
N PHE A 172 -7.08 16.70 -10.04
CA PHE A 172 -8.49 16.30 -10.13
C PHE A 172 -9.43 17.49 -10.12
N LYS A 173 -9.13 18.61 -9.44
CA LYS A 173 -10.00 19.78 -9.41
C LYS A 173 -10.13 20.41 -10.80
N GLU A 174 -9.02 20.54 -11.53
CA GLU A 174 -9.02 21.03 -12.91
C GLU A 174 -9.72 20.04 -13.86
N ALA A 175 -9.49 18.74 -13.70
CA ALA A 175 -10.19 17.72 -14.47
C ALA A 175 -11.71 17.70 -14.17
N PHE A 176 -12.11 17.95 -12.92
CA PHE A 176 -13.50 17.98 -12.47
C PHE A 176 -14.24 19.23 -12.97
N GLU A 177 -13.61 20.41 -12.95
CA GLU A 177 -14.16 21.61 -13.60
C GLU A 177 -14.28 21.41 -15.12
N PHE A 178 -13.29 20.80 -15.76
CA PHE A 178 -13.31 20.56 -17.21
C PHE A 178 -14.42 19.57 -17.63
N VAL A 179 -14.59 18.47 -16.88
CA VAL A 179 -15.64 17.47 -17.12
C VAL A 179 -17.03 17.99 -16.75
N SER A 180 -17.17 18.76 -15.67
CA SER A 180 -18.44 19.34 -15.23
C SER A 180 -18.96 20.42 -16.20
N ILE A 181 -18.06 21.26 -16.75
CA ILE A 181 -18.41 22.26 -17.76
C ILE A 181 -18.82 21.58 -19.08
N HIS A 182 -18.10 20.54 -19.52
CA HIS A 182 -18.44 19.81 -20.74
C HIS A 182 -19.72 18.97 -20.61
N LEU A 183 -19.99 18.36 -19.45
CA LEU A 183 -21.27 17.67 -19.22
C LEU A 183 -22.45 18.64 -19.21
N HIS A 184 -22.32 19.82 -18.61
CA HIS A 184 -23.37 20.84 -18.66
C HIS A 184 -23.63 21.31 -20.09
N PHE A 185 -22.60 21.53 -20.93
CA PHE A 185 -22.81 21.90 -22.33
C PHE A 185 -23.47 20.79 -23.17
N ILE A 186 -23.13 19.52 -22.92
CA ILE A 186 -23.73 18.38 -23.63
C ILE A 186 -25.19 18.18 -23.20
N ILE A 187 -25.52 18.38 -21.92
CA ILE A 187 -26.89 18.26 -21.40
C ILE A 187 -27.75 19.47 -21.83
N PHE A 188 -27.22 20.69 -21.80
CA PHE A 188 -27.96 21.90 -22.18
C PHE A 188 -28.18 22.02 -23.71
N ARG A 189 -27.23 21.58 -24.54
CA ARG A 189 -27.45 21.47 -26.00
C ARG A 189 -28.33 20.27 -26.40
N ARG A 190 -28.52 19.28 -25.53
CA ARG A 190 -29.38 18.12 -25.80
C ARG A 190 -30.84 18.32 -25.37
N HIS A 191 -31.15 19.28 -24.52
CA HIS A 191 -32.54 19.63 -24.19
C HIS A 191 -33.29 20.41 -25.29
N SER A 192 -32.62 20.81 -26.37
CA SER A 192 -33.24 21.52 -27.50
C SER A 192 -33.60 20.63 -28.70
N LEU A 193 -33.37 19.31 -28.66
CA LEU A 193 -33.69 18.41 -29.77
C LEU A 193 -34.30 17.09 -29.26
N ASN A 194 -35.55 16.84 -29.67
CA ASN A 194 -36.35 15.64 -29.36
C ASN A 194 -35.61 14.34 -29.74
N TRP A 195 -35.62 13.36 -28.85
CA TRP A 195 -34.96 12.06 -29.05
C TRP A 195 -35.90 10.97 -29.58
N VAL A 196 -35.46 10.32 -30.66
CA VAL A 196 -35.87 8.96 -31.07
C VAL A 196 -34.58 8.16 -31.30
N ALA A 197 -34.46 7.01 -30.61
CA ALA A 197 -33.48 5.90 -30.78
C ALA A 197 -31.99 6.25 -30.53
N ASP A 198 -31.09 5.40 -30.00
CA ASP A 198 -30.99 3.95 -30.04
C ASP A 198 -29.96 3.46 -28.98
N ALA A 199 -30.26 2.38 -28.24
CA ALA A 199 -29.46 1.89 -27.09
C ALA A 199 -28.54 0.70 -27.45
N LYS A 200 -27.69 0.83 -28.48
CA LYS A 200 -26.92 -0.31 -29.02
C LYS A 200 -25.42 -0.08 -29.31
N ASN A 201 -24.73 0.84 -28.62
CA ASN A 201 -23.27 0.99 -28.79
C ASN A 201 -22.49 0.73 -27.49
N SER A 202 -21.53 -0.20 -27.53
CA SER A 202 -20.68 -0.62 -26.39
C SER A 202 -19.83 0.51 -25.80
N ALA A 203 -19.50 1.52 -26.60
CA ALA A 203 -18.83 2.73 -26.14
C ALA A 203 -19.68 3.55 -25.14
N TYR A 204 -21.01 3.55 -25.29
CA TYR A 204 -21.91 4.23 -24.34
C TYR A 204 -21.99 3.50 -23.00
N SER A 205 -21.89 2.16 -23.00
CA SER A 205 -21.86 1.36 -21.77
C SER A 205 -20.55 1.60 -20.99
N CYS A 206 -19.39 1.62 -21.65
CA CYS A 206 -18.12 1.96 -21.00
C CYS A 206 -18.11 3.39 -20.44
N TYR A 207 -18.67 4.35 -21.18
CA TYR A 207 -18.74 5.74 -20.72
C TYR A 207 -19.71 5.90 -19.55
N PHE A 208 -20.87 5.24 -19.59
CA PHE A 208 -21.84 5.24 -18.50
C PHE A 208 -21.27 4.60 -17.23
N ASN A 209 -20.57 3.47 -17.36
CA ASN A 209 -19.92 2.81 -16.22
C ASN A 209 -18.77 3.64 -15.64
N ALA A 210 -17.99 4.34 -16.46
CA ALA A 210 -16.94 5.24 -15.98
C ALA A 210 -17.51 6.43 -15.21
N VAL A 211 -18.63 7.01 -15.67
CA VAL A 211 -19.36 8.08 -14.98
C VAL A 211 -19.96 7.56 -13.66
N GLN A 212 -20.54 6.35 -13.65
CA GLN A 212 -21.08 5.71 -12.44
C GLN A 212 -19.99 5.45 -11.39
N LEU A 213 -18.81 5.01 -11.83
CA LEU A 213 -17.65 4.76 -10.97
C LEU A 213 -17.11 6.08 -10.38
N CYS A 214 -16.96 7.11 -11.21
CA CYS A 214 -16.59 8.45 -10.74
C CYS A 214 -17.61 9.01 -9.75
N PHE A 215 -18.91 8.78 -9.96
CA PHE A 215 -19.96 9.23 -9.05
C PHE A 215 -19.92 8.47 -7.71
N SER A 216 -19.67 7.17 -7.74
CA SER A 216 -19.54 6.33 -6.54
C SER A 216 -18.30 6.71 -5.73
N ILE A 217 -17.19 7.00 -6.41
CA ILE A 217 -15.97 7.53 -5.79
C ILE A 217 -16.24 8.90 -5.17
N CYS A 218 -16.94 9.80 -5.87
CA CYS A 218 -17.30 11.12 -5.33
C CYS A 218 -18.22 11.02 -4.11
N GLN A 219 -19.19 10.10 -4.09
CA GLN A 219 -20.05 9.88 -2.93
C GLN A 219 -19.27 9.34 -1.73
N TYR A 220 -18.33 8.42 -1.97
CA TYR A 220 -17.45 7.89 -0.92
C TYR A 220 -16.59 8.99 -0.31
N TYR A 221 -15.90 9.80 -1.13
CA TYR A 221 -15.07 10.89 -0.63
C TYR A 221 -15.89 12.03 -0.01
N SER A 222 -17.08 12.32 -0.52
CA SER A 222 -18.00 13.29 0.12
C SER A 222 -18.44 12.81 1.50
N ALA A 223 -18.72 11.52 1.68
CA ALA A 223 -19.10 10.97 2.97
C ALA A 223 -17.93 11.02 3.96
N VAL A 224 -16.72 10.64 3.53
CA VAL A 224 -15.50 10.69 4.35
C VAL A 224 -15.15 12.13 4.76
N LEU A 225 -15.31 13.10 3.85
CA LEU A 225 -15.08 14.52 4.15
C LEU A 225 -16.17 15.11 5.07
N THR A 226 -17.41 14.65 4.94
CA THR A 226 -18.51 15.10 5.82
C THR A 226 -18.32 14.56 7.23
N ASP A 227 -17.84 13.32 7.38
CA ASP A 227 -17.49 12.75 8.68
C ASP A 227 -16.29 13.47 9.32
N ALA A 228 -15.23 13.76 8.57
CA ALA A 228 -14.07 14.52 9.07
C ALA A 228 -14.43 15.95 9.54
N VAL A 229 -15.34 16.63 8.82
CA VAL A 229 -15.84 17.96 9.20
C VAL A 229 -16.74 17.90 10.44
N ASN A 230 -17.52 16.83 10.61
CA ASN A 230 -18.43 16.67 11.76
C ASN A 230 -17.73 16.19 13.04
N THR A 231 -16.60 15.48 12.93
CA THR A 231 -15.83 15.00 14.10
C THR A 231 -14.76 15.98 14.57
N GLY A 232 -14.51 17.06 13.82
CA GLY A 232 -13.46 18.03 14.15
C GLY A 232 -12.04 17.49 14.01
N GLU A 233 -11.88 16.35 13.34
CA GLU A 233 -10.57 15.78 13.01
C GLU A 233 -10.06 16.44 11.72
N THR A 234 -9.12 17.38 11.85
CA THR A 234 -8.36 17.89 10.72
C THR A 234 -7.45 16.78 10.16
N LEU A 235 -7.64 16.46 8.88
CA LEU A 235 -6.79 15.55 8.09
C LEU A 235 -5.31 15.96 8.11
#